data_AF-A0A816K5I6-F1
#
_entry.id   AF-A0A816K5I6-F1
#
_cell.length_a   1.000
_cell.length_b   1.000
_cell.length_c   1.000
_cell.angle_alpha   90.00
_cell.angle_beta   90.00
_cell.angle_gamma   90.00
#
_symmetry.space_group_name_H-M   'P 1'
#
loop_
_entity.id
_entity.type
_entity.pdbx_description
1 polymer ?
#
loop_
_entity_poly.entity_id
_entity_poly.type
_entity_poly.pdbx_seq_one_letter_code
_entity_poly.pdbx_strand_id
1 'polypeptide(L)'
;MTANHRPLSIIARCALCSIKAELFVCSHCDKVICQICLDKHQLQVNEILKEQWGLCKTKYLNLYHLSEQWGLCKTKYLNLYHLSDNHAKEMVNVENEMDRIRLLVNQRYTDLNEMDRIRLLVNQRYTDLVNLIENEKNNVLNNIEENIQLNSSNVKHTDLQHLFDSIGQRLNNIFEDPNASYDTEDFLLEINHFNTLMKTREKQIQTSSFKYPSLSPMKPTSISDIFGELQWNIARMSNPILTRSSIIDSRSLNSKLNGSMSSETNDEFHEDGTITSEKPTSMSVMQRQKQWTLDAAGVPHFLCILSKKNHLLFACDKYGSIDLYQLDSNEPRITPRHLRQFELFPGNTTSPQPLIIETFTVYTPFIVVSAHLNDQADTSSIYFFDHRGLKQADTCLQNFPVRQLSADVSCKCLWGIDRHQHLVYYNQLPMNVQQIPNCIEHREDFIKFTRNFEPIRIAQNQTSIAIIERNSQRAQLFDKRTKKKIDEVENLLRSKGIFRLWNVLVIGVVGPRMMLRDDNSMVLKLDEELPPNSRPPSINHLILELDSQGLPVSQIERISVYGLVLGPNQEILLGCKKHQQNGLIECYI
;
A
#
# COMPACT_ATOMS: atom_id res chain seq x y z
N MET A 1 11.51 -32.56 51.38
CA MET A 1 12.45 -32.97 50.33
C MET A 1 11.79 -32.66 48.99
N THR A 2 12.13 -31.52 48.39
CA THR A 2 11.61 -31.11 47.07
C THR A 2 12.82 -30.82 46.18
N ALA A 3 12.84 -31.45 45.01
CA ALA A 3 13.98 -31.47 44.10
C ALA A 3 14.09 -30.15 43.33
N ASN A 4 15.23 -29.47 43.46
CA ASN A 4 15.63 -28.35 42.60
C ASN A 4 16.02 -28.88 41.21
N HIS A 5 15.18 -28.67 40.19
CA HIS A 5 15.60 -28.85 38.80
C HIS A 5 16.50 -27.69 38.39
N ARG A 6 17.81 -27.83 38.60
CA ARG A 6 18.79 -27.06 37.84
C ARG A 6 18.70 -27.50 36.37
N PRO A 7 18.80 -26.57 35.39
CA PRO A 7 19.04 -26.98 34.01
C PRO A 7 20.27 -27.91 34.00
N LEU A 8 20.12 -29.06 33.34
CA LEU A 8 21.19 -30.06 33.23
C LEU A 8 22.38 -29.41 32.52
N SER A 9 23.37 -28.94 33.30
CA SER A 9 24.65 -28.48 32.75
C SER A 9 25.40 -29.71 32.24
N ILE A 10 25.31 -29.97 30.94
CA ILE A 10 26.03 -31.09 30.33
C ILE A 10 27.50 -30.67 30.19
N ILE A 11 28.34 -31.11 31.13
CA ILE A 11 29.79 -30.93 31.05
C ILE A 11 30.35 -31.98 30.08
N ALA A 12 30.58 -31.56 28.85
CA ALA A 12 31.13 -32.40 27.77
C ALA A 12 32.38 -31.75 27.16
N ARG A 13 33.10 -32.50 26.31
CA ARG A 13 34.28 -31.96 25.62
C ARG A 13 33.85 -31.06 24.46
N CYS A 14 34.33 -29.83 24.44
CA CYS A 14 34.12 -28.89 23.34
C CYS A 14 34.60 -29.47 22.02
N ALA A 15 33.77 -29.41 20.97
CA ALA A 15 34.12 -29.97 19.67
C ALA A 15 35.35 -29.32 19.01
N LEU A 16 35.71 -28.09 19.40
CA LEU A 16 36.82 -27.35 18.80
C LEU A 16 38.12 -27.44 19.59
N CYS A 17 38.07 -27.26 20.91
CA CYS A 17 39.27 -27.26 21.76
C CYS A 17 39.44 -28.53 22.60
N SER A 18 38.47 -29.46 22.56
CA SER A 18 38.44 -30.71 23.34
C SER A 18 38.45 -30.55 24.86
N ILE A 19 38.34 -29.33 25.39
CA ILE A 19 38.28 -29.04 26.83
C ILE A 19 36.91 -29.43 27.37
N LYS A 20 36.87 -30.06 28.54
CA LYS A 20 35.63 -30.37 29.26
C LYS A 20 35.08 -29.08 29.89
N ALA A 21 33.95 -28.60 29.41
CA ALA A 21 33.32 -27.37 29.88
C ALA A 21 31.81 -27.47 29.73
N GLU A 22 31.08 -26.48 30.25
CA GLU A 22 29.71 -26.25 29.84
C GLU A 22 29.69 -25.84 28.36
N LEU A 23 28.83 -26.51 27.58
CA LEU A 23 28.79 -26.35 26.14
C LEU A 23 27.53 -25.64 25.69
N PHE A 24 27.70 -24.82 24.66
CA PHE A 24 26.67 -24.02 24.02
C PHE A 24 26.54 -24.45 22.56
N VAL A 25 25.33 -24.40 22.03
CA VAL A 25 25.08 -24.62 20.59
C VAL A 25 25.32 -23.29 19.89
N CYS A 26 26.29 -23.25 18.98
CA CYS A 26 26.49 -22.06 18.14
C CYS A 26 25.29 -21.85 17.23
N SER A 27 24.61 -20.71 17.36
CA SER A 27 23.43 -20.35 16.54
C SER A 27 23.70 -20.21 15.04
N HIS A 28 24.97 -20.17 14.63
CA HIS A 28 25.38 -19.96 13.24
C HIS A 28 25.71 -21.26 12.50
N CYS A 29 26.16 -22.30 13.19
CA CYS A 29 26.63 -23.54 12.56
C CYS A 29 26.27 -24.83 13.33
N ASP A 30 25.44 -24.71 14.36
CA ASP A 30 24.92 -25.79 15.21
C ASP A 30 25.99 -26.64 15.92
N LYS A 31 27.24 -26.18 15.93
CA LYS A 31 28.34 -26.85 16.64
C LYS A 31 28.20 -26.64 18.15
N VAL A 32 28.39 -27.72 18.89
CA VAL A 32 28.38 -27.73 20.36
C VAL A 32 29.80 -27.41 20.88
N ILE A 33 30.00 -26.20 21.38
CA ILE A 33 31.33 -25.64 21.71
C ILE A 33 31.29 -24.92 23.06
N CYS A 34 32.44 -24.79 23.73
CA CYS A 34 32.51 -24.02 24.97
C CYS A 34 32.42 -22.52 24.69
N GLN A 35 32.07 -21.72 25.71
CA GLN A 35 31.90 -20.27 25.61
C GLN A 35 33.12 -19.58 24.95
N ILE A 36 34.34 -19.91 25.37
CA ILE A 36 35.57 -19.33 24.81
C ILE A 36 35.70 -19.60 23.29
N CYS A 37 35.30 -20.79 22.84
CA CYS A 37 35.30 -21.13 21.42
C CYS A 37 34.12 -20.48 20.68
N LEU A 38 32.99 -20.27 21.35
CA LEU A 38 31.84 -19.55 20.80
C LEU A 38 32.19 -18.09 20.54
N ASP A 39 32.79 -17.41 21.51
CA ASP A 39 33.16 -15.99 21.39
C ASP A 39 34.19 -15.78 20.27
N LYS A 40 35.21 -16.65 20.19
CA LYS A 40 36.20 -16.63 19.09
C LYS A 40 35.55 -16.90 17.73
N HIS A 41 34.60 -17.83 17.67
CA HIS A 41 33.92 -18.17 16.44
C HIS A 41 32.97 -17.05 15.98
N GLN A 42 32.26 -16.40 16.91
CA GLN A 42 31.41 -15.24 16.63
C GLN A 42 32.24 -14.05 16.13
N LEU A 43 33.41 -13.79 16.72
CA LEU A 43 34.33 -12.76 16.23
C LEU A 43 34.78 -13.02 14.79
N GLN A 44 35.18 -14.26 14.47
CA GLN A 44 35.56 -14.63 13.10
C GLN A 44 34.40 -14.53 12.11
N VAL A 45 33.20 -14.97 12.49
CA VAL A 45 32.00 -14.83 11.65
C VAL A 45 31.65 -13.36 11.42
N ASN A 46 31.77 -12.51 12.44
CA ASN A 46 31.54 -11.08 12.33
C ASN A 46 32.57 -10.39 11.42
N GLU A 47 33.84 -10.79 11.44
CA GLU A 47 34.85 -10.28 10.51
C GLU A 47 34.54 -10.68 9.07
N ILE A 48 34.19 -11.95 8.83
CA ILE A 48 33.79 -12.43 7.50
C ILE A 48 32.54 -11.68 7.01
N LEU A 49 31.54 -11.46 7.86
CA LEU A 49 30.34 -10.70 7.52
C LEU A 49 30.66 -9.23 7.20
N LYS A 50 31.56 -8.59 7.95
CA LYS A 50 32.03 -7.22 7.65
C LYS A 50 32.75 -7.15 6.31
N GLU A 51 33.60 -8.11 6.00
CA GLU A 51 34.31 -8.19 4.72
C GLU A 51 33.32 -8.39 3.56
N GLN A 52 32.40 -9.35 3.68
CA GLN A 52 31.35 -9.58 2.70
C GLN A 52 30.50 -8.33 2.49
N TRP A 53 30.07 -7.65 3.56
CA TRP A 53 29.34 -6.40 3.47
C TRP A 53 30.13 -5.29 2.76
N GLY A 54 31.44 -5.19 3.01
CA GLY A 54 32.33 -4.26 2.31
C GLY A 54 32.39 -4.51 0.81
N LEU A 55 32.48 -5.79 0.39
CA LEU A 55 32.43 -6.18 -1.02
C LEU A 55 31.08 -5.85 -1.65
N CYS A 56 29.97 -6.10 -0.93
CA CYS A 56 28.62 -5.78 -1.36
C CYS A 56 28.44 -4.28 -1.60
N LYS A 57 28.87 -3.46 -0.64
CA LYS A 57 28.83 -2.00 -0.74
C LYS A 57 29.63 -1.50 -1.94
N THR A 58 30.80 -2.08 -2.19
CA THR A 58 31.65 -1.74 -3.34
C THR A 58 30.99 -2.13 -4.66
N LYS A 59 30.35 -3.31 -4.75
CA LYS A 59 29.58 -3.72 -5.93
C LYS A 59 28.40 -2.78 -6.20
N TYR A 60 27.68 -2.37 -5.15
CA TYR A 60 26.55 -1.45 -5.24
C TYR A 60 26.97 -0.06 -5.71
N LEU A 61 28.03 0.52 -5.14
CA LEU A 61 28.56 1.83 -5.56
C LEU A 61 29.00 1.82 -7.04
N ASN A 62 29.58 0.73 -7.52
CA ASN A 62 29.93 0.59 -8.93
C ASN A 62 28.70 0.55 -9.86
N LEU A 63 27.62 -0.12 -9.44
CA LEU A 63 26.35 -0.12 -10.20
C LEU A 63 25.71 1.27 -10.23
N TYR A 64 25.79 1.99 -9.11
CA TYR A 64 25.33 3.37 -9.02
C TYR A 64 26.08 4.28 -10.02
N HIS A 65 27.41 4.21 -10.05
CA HIS A 65 28.21 4.98 -11.03
C HIS A 65 27.92 4.60 -12.49
N LEU A 66 27.70 3.31 -12.79
CA LEU A 66 27.30 2.88 -14.14
C LEU A 66 25.91 3.43 -14.52
N SER A 67 24.97 3.50 -13.58
CA SER A 67 23.64 4.08 -13.83
C SER A 67 23.70 5.58 -14.09
N GLU A 68 24.62 6.30 -13.42
CA GLU A 68 24.86 7.71 -13.63
C GLU A 68 25.48 7.98 -15.02
N GLN A 69 26.47 7.18 -15.42
CA GLN A 69 27.07 7.22 -16.76
C GLN A 69 26.04 6.93 -17.86
N TRP A 70 25.12 5.99 -17.62
CA TRP A 70 24.02 5.72 -18.55
C TRP A 70 23.09 6.94 -18.71
N GLY A 71 22.74 7.60 -17.61
CA GLY A 71 21.94 8.83 -17.62
C GLY A 71 22.59 9.95 -18.44
N LEU A 72 23.91 10.12 -18.30
CA LEU A 72 24.69 11.09 -19.07
C LEU A 72 24.73 10.74 -20.57
N CYS A 73 24.95 9.46 -20.92
CA CYS A 73 24.94 9.00 -22.31
C CYS A 73 23.57 9.19 -22.97
N LYS A 74 22.49 8.85 -22.26
CA LYS A 74 21.11 9.04 -22.73
C LYS A 74 20.79 10.51 -22.96
N THR A 75 21.23 11.39 -22.08
CA THR A 75 21.03 12.84 -22.21
C THR A 75 21.81 13.38 -23.41
N LYS A 76 23.06 12.93 -23.60
CA LYS A 76 23.86 13.29 -24.78
C LYS A 76 23.24 12.78 -26.08
N TYR A 77 22.71 11.55 -26.09
CA TYR A 77 22.01 10.97 -27.23
C TYR A 77 20.79 11.80 -27.63
N LEU A 78 19.93 12.15 -26.67
CA LEU A 78 18.74 12.97 -26.89
C LEU A 78 19.09 14.36 -27.44
N ASN A 79 20.16 14.98 -26.94
CA ASN A 79 20.62 16.28 -27.45
C ASN A 79 21.17 16.20 -28.88
N LEU A 80 21.90 15.12 -29.21
CA LEU A 80 22.42 14.90 -30.56
C LEU A 80 21.31 14.56 -31.56
N TYR A 81 20.25 13.88 -31.12
CA TYR A 81 19.08 13.55 -31.95
C TYR A 81 18.31 14.80 -32.43
N HIS A 82 18.46 15.93 -31.73
CA HIS A 82 17.85 17.22 -32.09
C HIS A 82 18.74 18.12 -32.97
N LEU A 83 19.96 17.70 -33.29
CA LEU A 83 20.90 18.44 -34.13
C LEU A 83 21.09 17.70 -35.48
N SER A 84 21.24 18.44 -36.58
CA SER A 84 21.21 17.90 -37.96
C SER A 84 22.26 16.83 -38.28
N ASP A 85 22.11 16.18 -39.46
CA ASP A 85 22.80 15.01 -40.04
C ASP A 85 24.34 14.91 -39.88
N ASN A 86 25.03 15.99 -39.49
CA ASN A 86 26.48 15.98 -39.27
C ASN A 86 26.93 15.26 -37.97
N HIS A 87 26.00 14.81 -37.11
CA HIS A 87 26.32 14.16 -35.83
C HIS A 87 26.16 12.62 -35.82
N ALA A 88 25.87 12.01 -36.97
CA ALA A 88 25.63 10.57 -37.06
C ALA A 88 26.78 9.71 -36.51
N LYS A 89 28.04 10.13 -36.68
CA LYS A 89 29.21 9.43 -36.12
C LYS A 89 29.28 9.51 -34.59
N GLU A 90 28.85 10.63 -33.99
CA GLU A 90 28.81 10.75 -32.53
C GLU A 90 27.64 9.97 -31.93
N MET A 91 26.49 9.90 -32.61
CA MET A 91 25.37 9.05 -32.19
C MET A 91 25.76 7.57 -32.14
N VAL A 92 26.44 7.06 -33.17
CA VAL A 92 26.93 5.67 -33.20
C VAL A 92 27.91 5.40 -32.04
N ASN A 93 28.77 6.36 -31.71
CA ASN A 93 29.68 6.21 -30.56
C ASN A 93 28.95 6.20 -29.22
N VAL A 94 27.88 7.01 -29.07
CA VAL A 94 27.05 7.02 -27.85
C VAL A 94 26.22 5.74 -27.73
N GLU A 95 25.68 5.21 -28.83
CA GLU A 95 24.97 3.93 -28.86
C GLU A 95 25.89 2.76 -28.46
N ASN A 96 27.11 2.72 -29.00
CA ASN A 96 28.10 1.71 -28.65
C ASN A 96 28.50 1.76 -27.16
N GLU A 97 28.63 2.95 -26.57
CA GLU A 97 28.96 3.10 -25.16
C GLU A 97 27.76 2.73 -24.26
N MET A 98 26.54 3.04 -24.69
CA MET A 98 25.33 2.53 -24.03
C MET A 98 25.31 1.00 -24.06
N ASP A 99 25.47 0.35 -25.22
CA ASP A 99 25.46 -1.12 -25.28
C ASP A 99 26.57 -1.78 -24.45
N ARG A 100 27.75 -1.15 -24.37
CA ARG A 100 28.82 -1.57 -23.45
C ARG A 100 28.41 -1.50 -21.98
N ILE A 101 27.82 -0.39 -21.54
CA ILE A 101 27.31 -0.24 -20.17
C ILE A 101 26.20 -1.26 -19.90
N ARG A 102 25.33 -1.54 -20.88
CA ARG A 102 24.26 -2.54 -20.77
C ARG A 102 24.81 -3.95 -20.55
N LEU A 103 25.85 -4.33 -21.28
CA LEU A 103 26.54 -5.61 -21.12
C LEU A 103 27.21 -5.73 -19.74
N LEU A 104 27.85 -4.67 -19.26
CA LEU A 104 28.47 -4.64 -17.92
C LEU A 104 27.44 -4.73 -16.79
N VAL A 105 26.28 -4.09 -16.94
CA VAL A 105 25.16 -4.19 -16.00
C VAL A 105 24.59 -5.61 -16.00
N ASN A 106 24.36 -6.20 -17.17
CA ASN A 106 23.85 -7.56 -17.28
C ASN A 106 24.80 -8.62 -16.71
N GLN A 107 26.11 -8.49 -16.92
CA GLN A 107 27.13 -9.37 -16.30
C GLN A 107 27.17 -9.24 -14.77
N ARG A 108 26.78 -8.10 -14.20
CA ARG A 108 26.74 -7.89 -12.74
C ARG A 108 25.39 -8.17 -12.10
N TYR A 109 24.31 -8.24 -12.88
CA TYR A 109 23.00 -8.70 -12.41
C TYR A 109 22.99 -10.19 -12.03
N THR A 110 23.87 -11.00 -12.65
CA THR A 110 24.10 -12.40 -12.23
C THR A 110 24.67 -12.51 -10.81
N ASP A 111 25.46 -11.53 -10.36
CA ASP A 111 26.00 -11.46 -8.99
C ASP A 111 24.97 -10.96 -7.95
N LEU A 112 23.91 -10.25 -8.39
CA LEU A 112 22.85 -9.72 -7.54
C LEU A 112 21.90 -10.81 -7.01
N ASN A 113 21.75 -11.93 -7.72
CA ASN A 113 20.98 -13.08 -7.24
C ASN A 113 21.58 -13.72 -5.98
N GLU A 114 22.89 -13.61 -5.79
CA GLU A 114 23.58 -14.09 -4.59
C GLU A 114 23.38 -13.13 -3.41
N MET A 115 23.25 -11.83 -3.70
CA MET A 115 22.91 -10.79 -2.72
C MET A 115 21.47 -10.89 -2.21
N ASP A 116 20.51 -11.15 -3.10
CA ASP A 116 19.13 -11.36 -2.71
C ASP A 116 18.99 -12.62 -1.85
N ARG A 117 19.79 -13.67 -2.13
CA ARG A 117 19.88 -14.87 -1.28
C ARG A 117 20.45 -14.57 0.12
N ILE A 118 21.52 -13.77 0.22
CA ILE A 118 22.09 -13.34 1.53
C ILE A 118 21.09 -12.46 2.29
N ARG A 119 20.41 -11.53 1.61
CA ARG A 119 19.40 -10.65 2.21
C ARG A 119 18.20 -11.43 2.74
N LEU A 120 17.73 -12.44 2.00
CA LEU A 120 16.66 -13.34 2.47
C LEU A 120 17.09 -14.12 3.71
N LEU A 121 18.32 -14.63 3.75
CA LEU A 121 18.88 -15.31 4.92
C LEU A 121 18.99 -14.40 6.15
N VAL A 122 19.43 -13.15 5.98
CA VAL A 122 19.52 -12.16 7.08
C VAL A 122 18.14 -11.80 7.61
N ASN A 123 17.15 -11.56 6.73
CA ASN A 123 15.78 -11.26 7.14
C ASN A 123 15.12 -12.43 7.87
N GLN A 124 15.37 -13.66 7.42
CA GLN A 124 14.87 -14.86 8.09
C GLN A 124 15.46 -14.99 9.50
N ARG A 125 16.77 -14.81 9.66
CA ARG A 125 17.44 -14.87 10.97
C ARG A 125 17.01 -13.74 11.92
N TYR A 126 16.76 -12.54 11.40
CA TYR A 126 16.20 -11.44 12.18
C TYR A 126 14.80 -11.77 12.71
N THR A 127 13.95 -12.36 11.85
CA THR A 127 12.60 -12.79 12.22
C THR A 127 12.63 -13.87 13.31
N ASP A 128 13.54 -14.84 13.18
CA ASP A 128 13.74 -15.89 14.20
C ASP A 128 14.17 -15.29 15.55
N LEU A 129 15.06 -14.29 15.54
CA LEU A 129 15.51 -13.60 16.76
C LEU A 129 14.39 -12.81 17.43
N VAL A 130 13.58 -12.08 16.65
CA VAL A 130 12.43 -11.34 17.17
C VAL A 130 11.42 -12.29 17.82
N ASN A 131 11.12 -13.41 17.17
CA ASN A 131 10.21 -14.43 17.71
C ASN A 131 10.75 -15.07 18.99
N LEU A 132 12.06 -15.29 19.08
CA LEU A 132 12.72 -15.78 20.30
C LEU A 132 12.56 -14.78 21.46
N ILE A 133 12.80 -13.49 21.19
CA ILE A 133 12.66 -12.42 22.18
C ILE A 133 11.20 -12.28 22.64
N GLU A 134 10.24 -12.34 21.73
CA GLU A 134 8.81 -12.27 22.06
C GLU A 134 8.38 -13.48 22.91
N ASN A 135 8.88 -14.69 22.60
CA ASN A 135 8.63 -15.89 23.40
C ASN A 135 9.22 -15.80 24.80
N GLU A 136 10.47 -15.33 24.94
CA GLU A 136 11.09 -15.15 26.26
C GLU A 136 10.38 -14.06 27.09
N LYS A 137 9.99 -12.96 26.46
CA LYS A 137 9.15 -11.92 27.08
C LYS A 137 7.84 -12.51 27.61
N ASN A 138 7.15 -13.33 26.80
CA ASN A 138 5.90 -13.95 27.21
C ASN A 138 6.11 -14.98 28.34
N ASN A 139 7.20 -15.74 28.32
CA ASN A 139 7.56 -16.65 29.41
C ASN A 139 7.83 -15.90 30.71
N VAL A 140 8.54 -14.77 30.65
CA VAL A 140 8.79 -13.90 31.81
C VAL A 140 7.50 -13.28 32.33
N LEU A 141 6.62 -12.80 31.44
CA LEU A 141 5.31 -12.26 31.81
C LEU A 141 4.44 -13.30 32.51
N ASN A 142 4.34 -14.51 31.96
CA ASN A 142 3.57 -15.60 32.56
C ASN A 142 4.13 -15.98 33.95
N ASN A 143 5.46 -16.06 34.10
CA ASN A 143 6.09 -16.30 35.39
C ASN A 143 5.82 -15.17 36.39
N ILE A 144 5.79 -13.91 35.94
CA ILE A 144 5.46 -12.76 36.79
C ILE A 144 3.99 -12.82 37.22
N GLU A 145 3.07 -13.10 36.30
CA GLU A 145 1.64 -13.23 36.61
C GLU A 145 1.37 -14.37 37.60
N GLU A 146 1.98 -15.55 37.39
CA GLU A 146 1.88 -16.67 38.33
C GLU A 146 2.42 -16.30 39.71
N ASN A 147 3.55 -15.58 39.79
CA ASN A 147 4.13 -15.15 41.06
C ASN A 147 3.35 -14.02 41.75
N ILE A 148 2.71 -13.13 41.00
CA ILE A 148 1.82 -12.07 41.53
C ILE A 148 0.53 -12.69 42.06
N GLN A 149 -0.03 -13.71 41.38
CA GLN A 149 -1.18 -14.46 41.87
C GLN A 149 -0.85 -15.22 43.17
N LEU A 150 0.40 -15.68 43.32
CA LEU A 150 0.86 -16.39 44.52
C LEU A 150 1.24 -15.47 45.70
N ASN A 151 1.58 -14.20 45.46
CA ASN A 151 2.06 -13.27 46.50
C ASN A 151 1.44 -11.87 46.38
N SER A 152 0.15 -11.74 46.69
CA SER A 152 -0.60 -10.47 46.64
C SER A 152 -0.27 -9.45 47.74
N SER A 153 0.84 -9.59 48.46
CA SER A 153 1.28 -8.60 49.44
C SER A 153 2.79 -8.60 49.64
N ASN A 154 3.53 -7.74 48.91
CA ASN A 154 4.76 -7.02 49.35
C ASN A 154 5.75 -6.61 48.25
N VAL A 155 5.41 -6.65 46.96
CA VAL A 155 6.29 -6.04 45.94
C VAL A 155 6.07 -4.52 45.94
N LYS A 156 7.08 -3.74 46.37
CA LYS A 156 7.02 -2.27 46.27
C LYS A 156 7.08 -1.86 44.81
N HIS A 157 5.99 -1.27 44.34
CA HIS A 157 5.75 -0.82 42.96
C HIS A 157 6.87 0.09 42.39
N THR A 158 7.63 0.77 43.25
CA THR A 158 8.73 1.67 42.88
C THR A 158 9.98 0.95 42.36
N ASP A 159 10.27 -0.27 42.86
CA ASP A 159 11.49 -1.00 42.47
C ASP A 159 11.34 -1.60 41.06
N LEU A 160 10.11 -2.02 40.70
CA LEU A 160 9.78 -2.49 39.34
C LEU A 160 9.73 -1.33 38.35
N GLN A 161 9.19 -0.17 38.75
CA GLN A 161 9.11 1.01 37.88
C GLN A 161 10.50 1.51 37.49
N HIS A 162 11.43 1.62 38.45
CA HIS A 162 12.81 2.03 38.17
C HIS A 162 13.54 1.07 37.21
N LEU A 163 13.23 -0.23 37.28
CA LEU A 163 13.81 -1.24 36.40
C LEU A 163 13.24 -1.12 34.98
N PHE A 164 11.92 -0.96 34.84
CA PHE A 164 11.28 -0.75 33.53
C PHE A 164 11.74 0.57 32.88
N ASP A 165 11.90 1.63 33.66
CA ASP A 165 12.40 2.92 33.19
C ASP A 165 13.86 2.80 32.73
N SER A 166 14.71 2.06 33.46
CA SER A 166 16.11 1.80 33.08
C SER A 166 16.24 0.97 31.80
N ILE A 167 15.44 -0.09 31.66
CA ILE A 167 15.40 -0.93 30.45
C ILE A 167 14.88 -0.11 29.25
N GLY A 168 13.83 0.70 29.46
CA GLY A 168 13.28 1.59 28.44
C GLY A 168 14.28 2.65 27.96
N GLN A 169 15.02 3.27 28.88
CA GLN A 169 16.06 4.26 28.55
C GLN A 169 17.20 3.64 27.74
N ARG A 170 17.67 2.45 28.11
CA ARG A 170 18.76 1.78 27.39
C ARG A 170 18.34 1.24 26.02
N LEU A 171 17.10 0.76 25.87
CA LEU A 171 16.56 0.42 24.55
C LEU A 171 16.47 1.67 23.65
N ASN A 172 16.02 2.81 24.19
CA ASN A 172 16.04 4.09 23.44
C ASN A 172 17.46 4.47 22.98
N ASN A 173 18.47 4.32 23.84
CA ASN A 173 19.86 4.65 23.47
C ASN A 173 20.43 3.72 22.39
N ILE A 174 20.04 2.44 22.36
CA ILE A 174 20.43 1.48 21.31
C ILE A 174 19.82 1.84 19.95
N PHE A 175 18.62 2.44 19.93
CA PHE A 175 17.94 2.84 18.70
C PHE A 175 18.36 4.23 18.19
N GLU A 176 18.87 5.12 19.05
CA GLU A 176 19.30 6.47 18.66
C GLU A 176 20.75 6.55 18.12
N ASP A 177 21.66 5.64 18.49
CA ASP A 177 23.00 5.56 17.90
C ASP A 177 23.46 4.10 17.65
N PRO A 178 23.30 3.56 16.43
CA PRO A 178 23.67 2.18 16.09
C PRO A 178 25.19 1.94 16.00
N ASN A 179 26.03 2.96 16.18
CA ASN A 179 27.49 2.82 16.17
C ASN A 179 28.14 2.87 17.56
N ALA A 180 27.36 3.09 18.62
CA ALA A 180 27.89 3.06 19.98
C ALA A 180 28.28 1.62 20.36
N SER A 181 29.55 1.43 20.73
CA SER A 181 30.07 0.18 21.30
C SER A 181 29.48 0.00 22.70
N TYR A 182 28.43 -0.81 22.82
CA TYR A 182 27.83 -1.12 24.10
C TYR A 182 28.53 -2.29 24.78
N ASP A 183 28.91 -2.08 26.05
CA ASP A 183 29.53 -3.12 26.87
C ASP A 183 28.47 -4.10 27.38
N THR A 184 28.32 -5.20 26.63
CA THR A 184 27.35 -6.27 26.89
C THR A 184 27.57 -6.93 28.26
N GLU A 185 28.77 -6.84 28.85
CA GLU A 185 29.06 -7.39 30.17
C GLU A 185 28.33 -6.65 31.28
N ASP A 186 28.23 -5.31 31.23
CA ASP A 186 27.55 -4.50 32.25
C ASP A 186 26.04 -4.80 32.31
N PHE A 187 25.42 -5.01 31.14
CA PHE A 187 24.00 -5.38 31.06
C PHE A 187 23.73 -6.77 31.63
N LEU A 188 24.61 -7.73 31.35
CA LEU A 188 24.54 -9.08 31.91
C LEU A 188 24.85 -9.10 33.41
N LEU A 189 25.74 -8.21 33.89
CA LEU A 189 26.04 -8.01 35.31
C LEU A 189 24.82 -7.46 36.08
N GLU A 190 24.09 -6.50 35.51
CA GLU A 190 22.86 -5.98 36.10
C GLU A 190 21.73 -7.02 36.13
N ILE A 191 21.54 -7.80 35.06
CA ILE A 191 20.59 -8.92 35.04
C ILE A 191 20.96 -9.99 36.08
N ASN A 192 22.25 -10.31 36.22
CA ASN A 192 22.73 -11.24 37.22
C ASN A 192 22.60 -10.69 38.65
N HIS A 193 22.80 -9.39 38.84
CA HIS A 193 22.58 -8.70 40.11
C HIS A 193 21.10 -8.73 40.50
N PHE A 194 20.19 -8.47 39.55
CA PHE A 194 18.75 -8.61 39.73
C PHE A 194 18.35 -10.04 40.12
N ASN A 195 18.83 -11.04 39.39
CA ASN A 195 18.59 -12.45 39.71
C ASN A 195 19.12 -12.85 41.09
N THR A 196 20.23 -12.25 41.53
CA THR A 196 20.82 -12.47 42.86
C THR A 196 20.01 -11.78 43.96
N LEU A 197 19.52 -10.56 43.72
CA LEU A 197 18.63 -9.84 44.62
C LEU A 197 17.32 -10.60 44.83
N MET A 198 16.72 -11.11 43.74
CA MET A 198 15.49 -11.89 43.80
C MET A 198 15.66 -13.19 44.59
N LYS A 199 16.73 -13.95 44.34
CA LYS A 199 17.06 -15.18 45.09
C LYS A 199 17.39 -14.93 46.57
N THR A 200 17.99 -13.79 46.88
CA THR A 200 18.33 -13.41 48.26
C THR A 200 17.09 -13.02 49.05
N ARG A 201 16.14 -12.31 48.43
CA ARG A 201 14.84 -11.97 49.01
C ARG A 201 13.97 -13.22 49.21
N GLU A 202 13.98 -14.14 48.25
CA GLU A 202 13.28 -15.43 48.35
C GLU A 202 13.73 -16.24 49.58
N LYS A 203 15.03 -16.22 49.90
CA LYS A 203 15.60 -16.80 51.14
C LYS A 203 15.19 -16.06 52.42
N GLN A 204 15.09 -14.73 52.38
CA GLN A 204 14.66 -13.92 53.54
C GLN A 204 13.16 -14.10 53.85
N ILE A 205 12.35 -14.34 52.81
CA ILE A 205 10.92 -14.64 52.92
C ILE A 205 10.70 -16.03 53.53
N GLN A 206 11.53 -17.02 53.20
CA GLN A 206 11.44 -18.36 53.78
C GLN A 206 11.87 -18.45 55.26
N THR A 207 12.51 -17.41 55.81
CA THR A 207 13.09 -17.44 57.17
C THR A 207 12.40 -16.52 58.19
N SER A 208 11.42 -15.71 57.79
CA SER A 208 10.76 -14.77 58.70
C SER A 208 9.33 -15.20 59.05
N SER A 209 9.11 -15.58 60.31
CA SER A 209 7.78 -15.81 60.89
C SER A 209 7.46 -14.68 61.87
N PHE A 210 6.62 -13.72 61.48
CA PHE A 210 6.06 -12.74 62.44
C PHE A 210 4.65 -12.26 62.04
N LYS A 211 3.84 -11.97 63.06
CA LYS A 211 2.39 -11.79 63.05
C LYS A 211 1.96 -10.32 63.32
N TYR A 212 0.94 -9.86 62.56
CA TYR A 212 -0.07 -8.78 62.78
C TYR A 212 0.38 -7.29 62.93
N PRO A 213 -0.50 -6.26 62.77
CA PRO A 213 -1.89 -6.18 62.26
C PRO A 213 -2.16 -5.08 61.18
N SER A 214 -3.42 -5.03 60.73
CA SER A 214 -4.06 -4.23 59.68
C SER A 214 -3.99 -2.68 59.79
N LEU A 215 -3.81 -2.00 58.65
CA LEU A 215 -4.18 -0.61 58.39
C LEU A 215 -4.75 -0.44 56.96
N SER A 216 -5.72 0.48 56.82
CA SER A 216 -6.65 0.71 55.69
C SER A 216 -5.99 1.17 54.36
N PRO A 217 -6.68 1.00 53.21
CA PRO A 217 -6.08 1.24 51.90
C PRO A 217 -6.12 2.72 51.50
N MET A 218 -4.96 3.29 51.17
CA MET A 218 -4.88 4.38 50.19
C MET A 218 -5.08 3.79 48.79
N LYS A 219 -5.94 4.44 47.99
CA LYS A 219 -6.17 4.07 46.58
C LYS A 219 -4.87 4.14 45.78
N PRO A 220 -4.44 3.08 45.08
CA PRO A 220 -3.43 3.18 44.04
C PRO A 220 -4.06 3.68 42.74
N THR A 221 -3.36 4.56 42.03
CA THR A 221 -3.52 4.79 40.58
C THR A 221 -3.41 3.45 39.85
N SER A 222 -4.26 3.22 38.85
CA SER A 222 -4.37 1.90 38.25
C SER A 222 -3.16 1.61 37.37
N ILE A 223 -2.73 0.34 37.34
CA ILE A 223 -1.70 -0.15 36.41
C ILE A 223 -2.07 0.17 34.95
N SER A 224 -3.36 0.29 34.64
CA SER A 224 -3.86 0.70 33.32
C SER A 224 -3.48 2.14 32.94
N ASP A 225 -3.32 3.04 33.92
CA ASP A 225 -2.95 4.44 33.66
C ASP A 225 -1.46 4.55 33.25
N ILE A 226 -0.61 3.74 33.88
CA ILE A 226 0.83 3.64 33.57
C ILE A 226 1.04 3.00 32.19
N PHE A 227 0.27 1.97 31.85
CA PHE A 227 0.33 1.35 30.51
C PHE A 227 -0.22 2.26 29.41
N GLY A 228 -1.24 3.08 29.70
CA GLY A 228 -1.74 4.08 28.77
C GLY A 228 -0.71 5.15 28.44
N GLU A 229 0.05 5.61 29.42
CA GLU A 229 1.11 6.61 29.24
C GLU A 229 2.31 6.05 28.45
N LEU A 230 2.65 4.77 28.67
CA LEU A 230 3.70 4.06 27.92
C LEU A 230 3.32 3.86 26.43
N GLN A 231 2.08 3.45 26.15
CA GLN A 231 1.56 3.32 24.78
C GLN A 231 1.51 4.67 24.06
N TRP A 232 1.13 5.74 24.77
CA TRP A 232 1.11 7.10 24.24
C TRP A 232 2.51 7.60 23.87
N ASN A 233 3.52 7.33 24.70
CA ASN A 233 4.91 7.69 24.41
C ASN A 233 5.50 6.87 23.25
N ILE A 234 5.18 5.58 23.12
CA ILE A 234 5.58 4.74 21.98
C ILE A 234 4.96 5.23 20.67
N ALA A 235 3.69 5.65 20.69
CA ALA A 235 2.99 6.20 19.53
C ALA A 235 3.55 7.58 19.10
N ARG A 236 4.10 8.35 20.04
CA ARG A 236 4.71 9.66 19.78
C ARG A 236 6.11 9.53 19.15
N MET A 237 6.87 8.49 19.50
CA MET A 237 8.20 8.22 18.95
C MET A 237 8.18 7.69 17.51
N SER A 238 7.03 7.17 17.05
CA SER A 238 6.86 6.61 15.70
C SER A 238 6.48 7.65 14.63
N ASN A 239 6.44 8.95 14.97
CA ASN A 239 6.04 10.04 14.06
C ASN A 239 6.85 11.33 14.26
N PRO A 240 7.99 11.57 13.56
CA PRO A 240 8.89 12.67 13.88
C PRO A 240 8.51 14.04 13.28
N ILE A 241 7.41 14.17 12.53
CA ILE A 241 7.16 15.38 11.69
C ILE A 241 6.28 16.45 12.36
N LEU A 242 5.65 16.19 13.51
CA LEU A 242 4.67 17.13 14.09
C LEU A 242 5.15 18.10 15.18
N THR A 243 6.45 18.26 15.43
CA THR A 243 6.95 19.16 16.51
C THR A 243 7.83 20.32 16.05
N ARG A 244 7.78 20.75 14.78
CA ARG A 244 8.55 21.93 14.32
C ARG A 244 7.82 22.98 13.48
N SER A 245 6.49 23.06 13.54
CA SER A 245 5.73 24.14 12.87
C SER A 245 4.59 24.68 13.72
N SER A 246 4.89 25.09 14.94
CA SER A 246 4.03 26.01 15.69
C SER A 246 4.91 26.91 16.52
N ILE A 247 5.30 28.05 15.94
CA ILE A 247 5.65 29.35 16.53
C ILE A 247 6.28 30.12 15.37
N ILE A 248 5.49 30.96 14.70
CA ILE A 248 5.85 32.32 14.25
C ILE A 248 4.53 33.00 13.86
N ASP A 249 4.41 34.21 14.37
CA ASP A 249 3.20 35.01 14.51
C ASP A 249 2.49 35.41 13.23
N SER A 250 1.17 35.37 13.33
CA SER A 250 0.24 36.21 12.59
C SER A 250 0.39 37.68 13.00
N ARG A 251 0.89 38.55 12.11
CA ARG A 251 0.60 40.02 12.10
C ARG A 251 1.09 40.70 10.81
N SER A 252 0.16 41.40 10.14
CA SER A 252 0.34 42.37 9.04
C SER A 252 0.76 41.77 7.69
N LEU A 253 0.17 42.06 6.53
CA LEU A 253 -0.43 43.31 6.05
C LEU A 253 -1.66 43.04 5.16
N ASN A 254 -2.75 43.74 5.47
CA ASN A 254 -3.60 44.33 4.43
C ASN A 254 -2.87 45.55 3.85
N SER A 255 -2.87 45.73 2.53
CA SER A 255 -3.42 46.93 1.86
C SER A 255 -2.85 47.14 0.44
N LYS A 256 -3.76 47.60 -0.45
CA LYS A 256 -3.53 48.33 -1.72
C LYS A 256 -3.06 47.43 -2.90
N LEU A 257 -3.77 47.34 -4.02
CA LEU A 257 -4.29 48.44 -4.84
C LEU A 257 -5.58 48.07 -5.57
N ASN A 258 -6.56 48.98 -5.46
CA ASN A 258 -7.60 49.22 -6.45
C ASN A 258 -6.99 49.95 -7.66
N GLY A 259 -7.51 49.69 -8.86
CA GLY A 259 -7.32 50.50 -10.06
C GLY A 259 -8.40 50.18 -11.08
N SER A 260 -9.44 51.01 -11.12
CA SER A 260 -10.62 50.92 -11.99
C SER A 260 -10.44 51.72 -13.29
N MET A 261 -11.01 51.15 -14.38
CA MET A 261 -11.69 51.75 -15.55
C MET A 261 -11.22 53.08 -16.19
N SER A 262 -11.06 53.08 -17.53
CA SER A 262 -11.90 53.86 -18.47
C SER A 262 -11.63 53.54 -19.95
N SER A 263 -12.65 53.81 -20.78
CA SER A 263 -12.82 53.81 -22.25
C SER A 263 -11.82 54.74 -23.01
N GLU A 264 -11.66 54.83 -24.34
CA GLU A 264 -12.58 54.78 -25.50
C GLU A 264 -11.76 54.83 -26.84
N THR A 265 -12.12 53.98 -27.82
CA THR A 265 -12.24 54.18 -29.31
C THR A 265 -11.12 54.66 -30.29
N ASN A 266 -11.08 53.92 -31.42
CA ASN A 266 -10.84 54.24 -32.86
C ASN A 266 -9.47 54.82 -33.28
N ASP A 267 -8.90 54.61 -34.47
CA ASP A 267 -9.08 53.81 -35.70
C ASP A 267 -7.71 53.91 -36.41
N GLU A 268 -7.29 52.90 -37.19
CA GLU A 268 -6.66 53.05 -38.53
C GLU A 268 -5.83 51.83 -38.95
N PHE A 269 -6.06 51.47 -40.22
CA PHE A 269 -5.47 50.40 -41.00
C PHE A 269 -3.95 50.51 -41.15
N HIS A 270 -3.26 49.36 -41.11
CA HIS A 270 -2.24 49.03 -42.10
C HIS A 270 -2.14 47.51 -42.28
N GLU A 271 -2.37 47.08 -43.52
CA GLU A 271 -2.01 45.75 -44.02
C GLU A 271 -0.49 45.59 -43.97
N ASP A 272 0.00 44.54 -43.30
CA ASP A 272 1.20 43.85 -43.74
C ASP A 272 1.18 42.39 -43.30
N GLY A 273 1.26 41.52 -44.30
CA GLY A 273 1.20 40.08 -44.17
C GLY A 273 2.42 39.53 -43.43
N THR A 274 2.19 39.00 -42.24
CA THR A 274 3.07 38.00 -41.63
C THR A 274 2.18 36.92 -41.03
N ILE A 275 2.22 35.72 -41.63
CA ILE A 275 1.66 34.51 -41.04
C ILE A 275 2.52 34.17 -39.83
N THR A 276 2.26 34.83 -38.71
CA THR A 276 2.72 34.36 -37.40
C THR A 276 1.90 33.11 -37.09
N SER A 277 2.57 31.97 -36.94
CA SER A 277 1.95 30.78 -36.40
C SER A 277 1.38 31.14 -35.03
N GLU A 278 0.05 31.26 -34.96
CA GLU A 278 -0.66 31.39 -33.71
C GLU A 278 -0.29 30.16 -32.88
N LYS A 279 0.49 30.39 -31.82
CA LYS A 279 0.64 29.41 -30.74
C LYS A 279 -0.77 28.98 -30.35
N PRO A 280 -1.07 27.67 -30.26
CA PRO A 280 -2.38 27.23 -29.83
C PRO A 280 -2.64 27.87 -28.47
N THR A 281 -3.62 28.77 -28.45
CA THR A 281 -4.17 29.38 -27.24
C THR A 281 -4.50 28.22 -26.32
N SER A 282 -3.86 28.18 -25.15
CA SER A 282 -4.04 27.08 -24.21
C SER A 282 -5.52 26.99 -23.86
N MET A 283 -6.20 25.97 -24.37
CA MET A 283 -7.58 25.70 -24.00
C MET A 283 -7.63 25.55 -22.48
N SER A 284 -8.29 26.48 -21.81
CA SER A 284 -8.49 26.41 -20.37
C SER A 284 -9.45 25.27 -20.08
N VAL A 285 -8.91 24.13 -19.62
CA VAL A 285 -9.73 22.98 -19.18
C VAL A 285 -10.57 23.41 -17.99
N MET A 286 -11.89 23.22 -18.05
CA MET A 286 -12.80 23.69 -16.99
C MET A 286 -12.61 22.88 -15.70
N GLN A 287 -12.62 23.55 -14.55
CA GLN A 287 -12.59 22.87 -13.25
C GLN A 287 -14.01 22.54 -12.79
N ARG A 288 -14.30 21.27 -12.50
CA ARG A 288 -15.63 20.85 -11.99
C ARG A 288 -15.83 21.36 -10.56
N GLN A 289 -17.07 21.68 -10.21
CA GLN A 289 -17.40 22.21 -8.88
C GLN A 289 -17.87 21.10 -7.96
N LYS A 290 -17.23 20.99 -6.79
CA LYS A 290 -17.68 20.07 -5.73
C LYS A 290 -19.02 20.52 -5.18
N GLN A 291 -20.01 19.64 -5.19
CA GLN A 291 -21.36 19.94 -4.71
C GLN A 291 -21.58 19.49 -3.27
N TRP A 292 -21.26 18.25 -2.97
CA TRP A 292 -21.44 17.68 -1.63
C TRP A 292 -20.34 16.67 -1.30
N THR A 293 -20.25 16.35 -0.01
CA THR A 293 -19.35 15.35 0.55
C THR A 293 -20.11 14.53 1.58
N LEU A 294 -19.85 13.23 1.62
CA LEU A 294 -20.51 12.28 2.49
C LEU A 294 -19.44 11.40 3.16
N ASP A 295 -19.57 11.15 4.46
CA ASP A 295 -18.69 10.22 5.16
C ASP A 295 -19.08 8.77 4.83
N ALA A 296 -18.08 7.92 4.64
CA ALA A 296 -18.23 6.47 4.48
C ALA A 296 -17.49 5.74 5.61
N ALA A 297 -18.06 4.63 6.08
CA ALA A 297 -17.52 3.88 7.20
C ALA A 297 -16.14 3.29 6.88
N GLY A 298 -15.97 2.81 5.66
CA GLY A 298 -14.68 2.34 5.11
C GLY A 298 -14.17 3.22 3.98
N VAL A 299 -12.94 3.00 3.55
CA VAL A 299 -12.42 3.62 2.32
C VAL A 299 -13.16 3.02 1.11
N PRO A 300 -13.93 3.82 0.35
CA PRO A 300 -14.73 3.35 -0.79
C PRO A 300 -13.83 3.02 -1.98
N HIS A 301 -13.31 1.80 -2.00
CA HIS A 301 -12.44 1.30 -3.06
C HIS A 301 -13.19 1.07 -4.37
N PHE A 302 -14.46 0.71 -4.25
CA PHE A 302 -15.37 0.48 -5.36
C PHE A 302 -16.64 1.29 -5.13
N LEU A 303 -17.08 1.96 -6.20
CA LEU A 303 -18.38 2.63 -6.26
C LEU A 303 -19.15 2.01 -7.42
N CYS A 304 -20.41 1.64 -7.20
CA CYS A 304 -21.31 1.20 -8.26
C CYS A 304 -22.69 1.81 -8.07
N ILE A 305 -23.35 2.14 -9.17
CA ILE A 305 -24.71 2.63 -9.18
C ILE A 305 -25.63 1.59 -9.78
N LEU A 306 -26.73 1.35 -9.10
CA LEU A 306 -27.84 0.56 -9.58
C LEU A 306 -29.02 1.48 -9.88
N SER A 307 -29.33 1.62 -11.16
CA SER A 307 -30.53 2.34 -11.62
C SER A 307 -31.77 1.46 -11.45
N LYS A 308 -32.57 1.74 -10.42
CA LYS A 308 -33.91 1.18 -10.19
C LYS A 308 -34.93 2.33 -10.21
N LYS A 309 -36.11 2.16 -9.59
CA LYS A 309 -37.05 3.29 -9.33
C LYS A 309 -36.37 4.42 -8.56
N ASN A 310 -35.45 4.07 -7.67
CA ASN A 310 -34.52 4.97 -7.02
C ASN A 310 -33.10 4.54 -7.44
N HIS A 311 -32.19 5.50 -7.61
CA HIS A 311 -30.78 5.18 -7.84
C HIS A 311 -30.11 4.84 -6.51
N LEU A 312 -29.43 3.70 -6.48
CA LEU A 312 -28.72 3.23 -5.30
C LEU A 312 -27.22 3.27 -5.57
N LEU A 313 -26.48 3.94 -4.68
CA LEU A 313 -25.03 3.97 -4.68
C LEU A 313 -24.49 2.95 -3.66
N PHE A 314 -23.73 1.99 -4.15
CA PHE A 314 -23.01 1.02 -3.34
C PHE A 314 -21.56 1.48 -3.22
N ALA A 315 -21.14 1.79 -2.00
CA ALA A 315 -19.75 2.10 -1.68
C ALA A 315 -19.14 0.92 -0.93
N CYS A 316 -18.24 0.19 -1.59
CA CYS A 316 -17.62 -1.03 -1.07
C CYS A 316 -16.14 -0.80 -0.80
N ASP A 317 -15.66 -1.22 0.35
CA ASP A 317 -14.23 -1.33 0.61
C ASP A 317 -13.62 -2.60 -0.01
N LYS A 318 -12.30 -2.79 0.17
CA LYS A 318 -11.59 -3.96 -0.37
C LYS A 318 -11.85 -5.27 0.36
N TYR A 319 -12.51 -5.24 1.52
CA TYR A 319 -12.80 -6.39 2.36
C TYR A 319 -14.28 -6.81 2.31
N GLY A 320 -15.13 -6.03 1.65
CA GLY A 320 -16.54 -6.32 1.45
C GLY A 320 -17.48 -5.61 2.42
N SER A 321 -17.02 -4.57 3.14
CA SER A 321 -17.91 -3.68 3.87
C SER A 321 -18.58 -2.71 2.90
N ILE A 322 -19.91 -2.66 2.92
CA ILE A 322 -20.73 -1.87 2.00
C ILE A 322 -21.56 -0.86 2.78
N ASP A 323 -21.41 0.41 2.41
CA ASP A 323 -22.38 1.46 2.71
C ASP A 323 -23.32 1.65 1.52
N LEU A 324 -24.63 1.61 1.77
CA LEU A 324 -25.66 1.76 0.75
C LEU A 324 -26.36 3.11 0.90
N TYR A 325 -26.37 3.89 -0.18
CA TYR A 325 -26.99 5.20 -0.23
C TYR A 325 -28.07 5.27 -1.31
N GLN A 326 -29.07 6.12 -1.08
CA GLN A 326 -30.05 6.50 -2.08
C GLN A 326 -29.69 7.86 -2.66
N LEU A 327 -29.56 7.93 -3.99
CA LEU A 327 -29.36 9.15 -4.75
C LEU A 327 -30.71 9.72 -5.21
N ASP A 328 -30.85 11.04 -5.19
CA ASP A 328 -31.96 11.74 -5.83
C ASP A 328 -31.61 12.03 -7.28
N SER A 329 -32.33 11.42 -8.23
CA SER A 329 -32.10 11.65 -9.66
C SER A 329 -32.51 13.05 -10.09
N ASN A 330 -33.45 13.69 -9.42
CA ASN A 330 -34.00 14.97 -9.86
C ASN A 330 -33.17 16.15 -9.35
N GLU A 331 -32.46 15.96 -8.24
CA GLU A 331 -31.66 17.01 -7.61
C GLU A 331 -30.27 16.48 -7.22
N PRO A 332 -29.29 16.45 -8.16
CA PRO A 332 -27.95 15.92 -7.89
C PRO A 332 -27.16 16.74 -6.85
N ARG A 333 -27.69 17.89 -6.44
CA ARG A 333 -27.12 18.74 -5.39
C ARG A 333 -27.51 18.28 -3.98
N ILE A 334 -28.55 17.45 -3.85
CA ILE A 334 -28.95 16.92 -2.55
C ILE A 334 -27.98 15.83 -2.12
N THR A 335 -27.48 15.95 -0.89
CA THR A 335 -26.64 14.92 -0.27
C THR A 335 -27.40 13.58 -0.21
N PRO A 336 -26.78 12.47 -0.63
CA PRO A 336 -27.42 11.16 -0.62
C PRO A 336 -27.91 10.73 0.76
N ARG A 337 -29.02 10.01 0.81
CA ARG A 337 -29.54 9.43 2.06
C ARG A 337 -28.87 8.09 2.32
N HIS A 338 -28.17 7.96 3.46
CA HIS A 338 -27.68 6.66 3.92
C HIS A 338 -28.86 5.74 4.26
N LEU A 339 -28.85 4.53 3.71
CA LEU A 339 -29.88 3.53 3.94
C LEU A 339 -29.44 2.50 4.98
N ARG A 340 -28.27 1.90 4.79
CA ARG A 340 -27.73 0.85 5.67
C ARG A 340 -26.28 0.52 5.34
N GLN A 341 -25.65 -0.17 6.28
CA GLN A 341 -24.34 -0.79 6.13
C GLN A 341 -24.47 -2.32 6.29
N PHE A 342 -23.67 -3.09 5.56
CA PHE A 342 -23.57 -4.55 5.70
C PHE A 342 -22.24 -5.10 5.17
N GLU A 343 -21.87 -6.32 5.55
CA GLU A 343 -20.65 -6.99 5.09
C GLU A 343 -21.00 -8.16 4.15
N LEU A 344 -20.28 -8.28 3.03
CA LEU A 344 -20.37 -9.44 2.14
C LEU A 344 -19.68 -10.68 2.73
N PHE A 345 -18.62 -10.47 3.52
CA PHE A 345 -17.84 -11.53 4.16
C PHE A 345 -17.72 -11.21 5.66
N PRO A 346 -18.70 -11.64 6.48
CA PRO A 346 -18.67 -11.36 7.91
C PRO A 346 -17.39 -11.86 8.59
N GLY A 347 -16.71 -10.99 9.34
CA GLY A 347 -15.46 -11.31 10.05
C GLY A 347 -14.21 -11.41 9.17
N ASN A 348 -14.30 -11.03 7.89
CA ASN A 348 -13.18 -11.09 6.96
C ASN A 348 -11.98 -10.23 7.39
N THR A 349 -12.22 -9.04 7.94
CA THR A 349 -11.17 -8.12 8.43
C THR A 349 -10.41 -8.66 9.64
N THR A 350 -11.00 -9.58 10.39
CA THR A 350 -10.38 -10.27 11.54
C THR A 350 -9.77 -11.62 11.18
N SER A 351 -9.96 -12.09 9.94
CA SER A 351 -9.39 -13.36 9.47
C SER A 351 -7.87 -13.26 9.33
N PRO A 352 -7.10 -14.31 9.69
CA PRO A 352 -5.66 -14.35 9.41
C PRO A 352 -5.36 -14.36 7.90
N GLN A 353 -6.31 -14.82 7.08
CA GLN A 353 -6.26 -14.80 5.63
C GLN A 353 -7.51 -14.09 5.11
N PRO A 354 -7.50 -12.74 5.04
CA PRO A 354 -8.64 -12.00 4.52
C PRO A 354 -8.77 -12.22 3.01
N LEU A 355 -10.02 -12.37 2.56
CA LEU A 355 -10.39 -12.26 1.15
C LEU A 355 -10.27 -10.80 0.73
N ILE A 356 -9.53 -10.56 -0.36
CA ILE A 356 -9.38 -9.25 -0.99
C ILE A 356 -10.25 -9.22 -2.24
N ILE A 357 -11.17 -8.26 -2.28
CA ILE A 357 -12.00 -8.00 -3.46
C ILE A 357 -11.13 -7.32 -4.53
N GLU A 358 -11.06 -7.91 -5.72
CA GLU A 358 -10.40 -7.32 -6.89
C GLU A 358 -11.36 -6.43 -7.70
N THR A 359 -12.61 -6.85 -7.77
CA THR A 359 -13.64 -6.21 -8.58
C THR A 359 -15.01 -6.38 -7.96
N PHE A 360 -15.85 -5.37 -8.17
CA PHE A 360 -17.16 -5.23 -7.59
C PHE A 360 -18.08 -4.62 -8.66
N THR A 361 -19.21 -5.26 -8.92
CA THR A 361 -20.24 -4.75 -9.83
C THR A 361 -21.62 -5.12 -9.32
N VAL A 362 -22.64 -4.32 -9.64
CA VAL A 362 -24.00 -4.51 -9.15
C VAL A 362 -24.98 -4.37 -10.29
N TYR A 363 -25.97 -5.27 -10.35
CA TYR A 363 -27.10 -5.17 -11.26
C TYR A 363 -28.35 -5.80 -10.62
N THR A 364 -29.49 -5.76 -11.32
CA THR A 364 -30.83 -5.94 -10.73
C THR A 364 -31.02 -7.12 -9.76
N PRO A 365 -30.54 -8.35 -10.02
CA PRO A 365 -30.62 -9.46 -9.06
C PRO A 365 -29.45 -9.53 -8.08
N PHE A 366 -28.23 -9.11 -8.46
CA PHE A 366 -27.01 -9.49 -7.73
C PHE A 366 -26.02 -8.34 -7.51
N ILE A 367 -25.28 -8.45 -6.41
CA ILE A 367 -23.94 -7.91 -6.24
C ILE A 367 -22.98 -9.03 -6.64
N VAL A 368 -22.03 -8.73 -7.53
CA VAL A 368 -21.03 -9.70 -8.01
C VAL A 368 -19.64 -9.19 -7.66
N VAL A 369 -18.85 -10.06 -7.05
CA VAL A 369 -17.46 -9.77 -6.70
C VAL A 369 -16.54 -10.88 -7.17
N SER A 370 -15.37 -10.51 -7.67
CA SER A 370 -14.22 -11.42 -7.76
C SER A 370 -13.30 -11.13 -6.58
N ALA A 371 -12.95 -12.16 -5.82
CA ALA A 371 -12.06 -12.05 -4.69
C ALA A 371 -11.06 -13.21 -4.66
N HIS A 372 -9.92 -12.98 -4.01
CA HIS A 372 -8.86 -13.95 -3.78
C HIS A 372 -8.37 -13.87 -2.34
N LEU A 373 -7.73 -14.92 -1.84
CA LEU A 373 -7.01 -14.86 -0.57
C LEU A 373 -5.73 -14.05 -0.78
N ASN A 374 -5.31 -13.28 0.23
CA ASN A 374 -4.16 -12.36 0.13
C ASN A 374 -2.85 -13.02 -0.35
N ASP A 375 -2.69 -14.33 -0.15
CA ASP A 375 -1.54 -15.15 -0.57
C ASP A 375 -1.75 -15.89 -1.91
N GLN A 376 -2.92 -15.79 -2.53
CA GLN A 376 -3.30 -16.53 -3.75
C GLN A 376 -3.76 -15.60 -4.89
N ALA A 377 -2.90 -14.68 -5.32
CA ALA A 377 -3.23 -13.71 -6.37
C ALA A 377 -3.42 -14.32 -7.79
N ASP A 378 -3.07 -15.60 -7.98
CA ASP A 378 -3.15 -16.30 -9.26
C ASP A 378 -4.47 -17.05 -9.49
N THR A 379 -5.31 -17.16 -8.46
CA THR A 379 -6.65 -17.72 -8.53
C THR A 379 -7.67 -16.67 -8.14
N SER A 380 -8.88 -16.78 -8.67
CA SER A 380 -9.96 -15.90 -8.27
C SER A 380 -11.28 -16.66 -8.18
N SER A 381 -12.10 -16.22 -7.24
CA SER A 381 -13.41 -16.79 -6.98
C SER A 381 -14.47 -15.73 -7.22
N ILE A 382 -15.48 -16.07 -8.03
CA ILE A 382 -16.62 -15.20 -8.26
C ILE A 382 -17.73 -15.55 -7.27
N TYR A 383 -18.22 -14.54 -6.57
CA TYR A 383 -19.30 -14.65 -5.59
C TYR A 383 -20.50 -13.81 -6.02
N PHE A 384 -21.70 -14.34 -5.76
CA PHE A 384 -22.97 -13.69 -6.02
C PHE A 384 -23.73 -13.48 -4.71
N PHE A 385 -24.10 -12.23 -4.44
CA PHE A 385 -24.89 -11.84 -3.28
C PHE A 385 -26.17 -11.15 -3.73
N ASP A 386 -27.23 -11.23 -2.94
CA ASP A 386 -28.36 -10.34 -3.12
C ASP A 386 -28.03 -8.91 -2.63
N HIS A 387 -28.95 -7.97 -2.82
CA HIS A 387 -28.72 -6.58 -2.40
C HIS A 387 -28.79 -6.39 -0.88
N ARG A 388 -29.08 -7.45 -0.11
CA ARG A 388 -29.01 -7.48 1.38
C ARG A 388 -27.64 -7.98 1.85
N GLY A 389 -26.75 -8.40 0.95
CA GLY A 389 -25.44 -8.96 1.29
C GLY A 389 -25.47 -10.46 1.59
N LEU A 390 -26.58 -11.15 1.30
CA LEU A 390 -26.67 -12.60 1.52
C LEU A 390 -26.15 -13.35 0.30
N LYS A 391 -25.18 -14.25 0.51
CA LYS A 391 -24.64 -15.12 -0.54
C LYS A 391 -25.75 -15.97 -1.14
N GLN A 392 -25.86 -16.00 -2.46
CA GLN A 392 -26.98 -16.63 -3.18
C GLN A 392 -26.63 -17.96 -3.83
N ALA A 393 -25.36 -18.19 -4.15
CA ALA A 393 -24.90 -19.39 -4.83
C ALA A 393 -23.55 -19.85 -4.27
N ASP A 394 -23.20 -21.09 -4.54
CA ASP A 394 -21.85 -21.60 -4.29
C ASP A 394 -20.82 -20.79 -5.06
N THR A 395 -19.60 -20.80 -4.53
CA THR A 395 -18.49 -20.03 -5.10
C THR A 395 -18.14 -20.58 -6.48
N CYS A 396 -18.11 -19.71 -7.50
CA CYS A 396 -17.68 -20.09 -8.84
C CYS A 396 -16.16 -19.92 -8.96
N LEU A 397 -15.43 -21.03 -8.78
CA LEU A 397 -13.96 -21.04 -8.94
C LEU A 397 -13.59 -20.77 -10.40
N GLN A 398 -12.67 -19.83 -10.61
CA GLN A 398 -12.08 -19.58 -11.93
C GLN A 398 -10.69 -20.18 -11.98
N ASN A 399 -10.39 -20.87 -13.08
CA ASN A 399 -9.05 -21.43 -13.35
C ASN A 399 -8.04 -20.35 -13.78
N PHE A 400 -8.42 -19.09 -13.71
CA PHE A 400 -7.61 -17.93 -14.06
C PHE A 400 -7.98 -16.74 -13.15
N PRO A 401 -7.06 -15.78 -12.95
CA PRO A 401 -7.34 -14.59 -12.17
C PRO A 401 -8.16 -13.59 -13.00
N VAL A 402 -9.34 -13.23 -12.48
CA VAL A 402 -10.24 -12.25 -13.08
C VAL A 402 -9.90 -10.85 -12.59
N ARG A 403 -9.26 -10.06 -13.44
CA ARG A 403 -8.75 -8.73 -13.06
C ARG A 403 -9.84 -7.67 -12.87
N GLN A 404 -10.92 -7.78 -13.63
CA GLN A 404 -12.10 -6.92 -13.50
C GLN A 404 -13.32 -7.68 -14.01
N LEU A 405 -14.46 -7.45 -13.35
CA LEU A 405 -15.79 -7.75 -13.84
C LEU A 405 -16.57 -6.43 -14.07
N SER A 406 -17.45 -6.42 -15.06
CA SER A 406 -18.38 -5.32 -15.30
C SER A 406 -19.70 -5.85 -15.81
N ALA A 407 -20.78 -5.64 -15.07
CA ALA A 407 -22.12 -6.02 -15.50
C ALA A 407 -22.65 -5.04 -16.55
N ASP A 408 -23.17 -5.57 -17.64
CA ASP A 408 -23.77 -4.83 -18.74
C ASP A 408 -25.20 -5.31 -18.95
N VAL A 409 -26.13 -4.58 -18.35
CA VAL A 409 -27.55 -4.91 -18.36
C VAL A 409 -28.15 -4.74 -19.75
N SER A 410 -27.63 -3.80 -20.55
CA SER A 410 -28.11 -3.51 -21.90
C SER A 410 -27.82 -4.67 -22.86
N CYS A 411 -26.60 -5.22 -22.80
CA CYS A 411 -26.21 -6.39 -23.59
C CYS A 411 -26.48 -7.73 -22.90
N LYS A 412 -26.99 -7.72 -21.65
CA LYS A 412 -27.22 -8.91 -20.81
C LYS A 412 -25.99 -9.78 -20.67
N CYS A 413 -24.83 -9.17 -20.49
CA CYS A 413 -23.57 -9.87 -20.33
C CYS A 413 -22.77 -9.38 -19.11
N LEU A 414 -21.90 -10.25 -18.61
CA LEU A 414 -20.93 -9.96 -17.58
C LEU A 414 -19.54 -9.95 -18.24
N TRP A 415 -19.00 -8.75 -18.47
CA TRP A 415 -17.67 -8.59 -19.05
C TRP A 415 -16.60 -8.94 -18.02
N GLY A 416 -15.50 -9.53 -18.49
CA GLY A 416 -14.35 -9.89 -17.67
C GLY A 416 -13.02 -9.65 -18.38
N ILE A 417 -11.96 -9.47 -17.59
CA ILE A 417 -10.57 -9.47 -18.06
C ILE A 417 -9.84 -10.69 -17.51
N ASP A 418 -9.38 -11.55 -18.40
CA ASP A 418 -8.48 -12.65 -18.07
C ASP A 418 -7.04 -12.12 -17.98
N ARG A 419 -6.49 -12.15 -16.76
CA ARG A 419 -5.16 -11.63 -16.46
C ARG A 419 -4.03 -12.42 -17.14
N HIS A 420 -4.19 -13.73 -17.29
CA HIS A 420 -3.15 -14.60 -17.85
C HIS A 420 -3.16 -14.57 -19.38
N GLN A 421 -4.35 -14.54 -19.98
CA GLN A 421 -4.49 -14.60 -21.43
C GLN A 421 -4.48 -13.24 -22.12
N HIS A 422 -4.47 -12.14 -21.35
CA HIS A 422 -4.56 -10.76 -21.85
C HIS A 422 -5.76 -10.60 -22.80
N LEU A 423 -6.93 -10.96 -22.31
CA LEU A 423 -8.13 -11.13 -23.12
C LEU A 423 -9.35 -10.57 -22.40
N VAL A 424 -10.17 -9.85 -23.14
CA VAL A 424 -11.50 -9.46 -22.69
C VAL A 424 -12.49 -10.52 -23.14
N TYR A 425 -13.29 -11.01 -22.20
CA TYR A 425 -14.31 -12.01 -22.44
C TYR A 425 -15.65 -11.53 -21.87
N TYR A 426 -16.72 -12.25 -22.16
CA TYR A 426 -17.98 -12.09 -21.46
C TYR A 426 -18.65 -13.43 -21.18
N ASN A 427 -19.45 -13.42 -20.14
CA ASN A 427 -20.44 -14.45 -19.82
C ASN A 427 -21.83 -13.89 -20.08
N GLN A 428 -22.83 -14.76 -20.23
CA GLN A 428 -24.22 -14.32 -20.10
C GLN A 428 -24.47 -13.83 -18.67
N LEU A 429 -25.27 -12.79 -18.51
CA LEU A 429 -25.62 -12.26 -17.19
C LEU A 429 -26.74 -13.11 -16.56
N PRO A 430 -26.52 -13.75 -15.39
CA PRO A 430 -27.54 -14.59 -14.77
C PRO A 430 -28.69 -13.74 -14.21
N MET A 431 -29.93 -14.12 -14.51
CA MET A 431 -31.14 -13.42 -14.05
C MET A 431 -31.68 -13.95 -12.72
N ASN A 432 -31.27 -15.15 -12.34
CA ASN A 432 -31.64 -15.82 -11.09
C ASN A 432 -30.53 -16.79 -10.66
N VAL A 433 -30.67 -17.34 -9.45
CA VAL A 433 -29.65 -18.18 -8.81
C VAL A 433 -29.38 -19.45 -9.62
N GLN A 434 -30.42 -20.04 -10.19
CA GLN A 434 -30.35 -21.30 -10.95
C GLN A 434 -29.54 -21.15 -12.25
N GLN A 435 -29.46 -19.95 -12.81
CA GLN A 435 -28.71 -19.67 -14.03
C GLN A 435 -27.21 -19.45 -13.79
N ILE A 436 -26.77 -19.18 -12.55
CA ILE A 436 -25.39 -18.80 -12.25
C ILE A 436 -24.36 -19.81 -12.77
N PRO A 437 -24.48 -21.14 -12.50
CA PRO A 437 -23.47 -22.11 -12.95
C PRO A 437 -23.32 -22.09 -14.48
N ASN A 438 -24.43 -22.21 -15.20
CA ASN A 438 -24.44 -22.23 -16.66
C ASN A 438 -23.88 -20.94 -17.25
N CYS A 439 -24.29 -19.78 -16.73
CA CYS A 439 -23.81 -18.49 -17.23
C CYS A 439 -22.30 -18.32 -17.07
N ILE A 440 -21.73 -18.76 -15.95
CA ILE A 440 -20.30 -18.58 -15.66
C ILE A 440 -19.42 -19.60 -16.38
N GLU A 441 -19.92 -20.82 -16.58
CA GLU A 441 -19.22 -21.86 -17.34
C GLU A 441 -19.11 -21.50 -18.84
N HIS A 442 -20.14 -20.87 -19.40
CA HIS A 442 -20.16 -20.48 -20.81
C HIS A 442 -19.53 -19.10 -20.99
N ARG A 443 -18.21 -19.10 -21.20
CA ARG A 443 -17.42 -17.92 -21.54
C ARG A 443 -17.30 -17.76 -23.06
N GLU A 444 -17.47 -16.54 -23.54
CA GLU A 444 -17.19 -16.15 -24.92
C GLU A 444 -16.07 -15.12 -24.98
N ASP A 445 -15.12 -15.35 -25.89
CA ASP A 445 -14.00 -14.45 -26.10
C ASP A 445 -14.42 -13.24 -26.95
N PHE A 446 -14.13 -12.04 -26.44
CA PHE A 446 -14.40 -10.81 -27.16
C PHE A 446 -13.19 -10.40 -28.00
N ILE A 447 -12.09 -10.00 -27.36
CA ILE A 447 -10.86 -9.54 -28.02
C ILE A 447 -9.65 -10.03 -27.26
N LYS A 448 -8.79 -10.78 -27.95
CA LYS A 448 -7.49 -11.24 -27.44
C LYS A 448 -6.40 -10.25 -27.85
N PHE A 449 -5.64 -9.78 -26.87
CA PHE A 449 -4.56 -8.85 -27.12
C PHE A 449 -3.22 -9.58 -27.32
N THR A 450 -2.29 -8.91 -27.99
CA THR A 450 -0.90 -9.39 -28.07
C THR A 450 -0.25 -9.26 -26.70
N ARG A 451 0.84 -9.99 -26.43
CA ARG A 451 1.56 -9.93 -25.14
C ARG A 451 2.04 -8.53 -24.74
N ASN A 452 2.11 -7.60 -25.69
CA ASN A 452 2.55 -6.23 -25.44
C ASN A 452 1.43 -5.33 -24.92
N PHE A 453 0.15 -5.77 -25.03
CA PHE A 453 -0.99 -5.03 -24.53
C PHE A 453 -1.61 -5.81 -23.37
N GLU A 454 -1.37 -5.33 -22.15
CA GLU A 454 -1.90 -5.94 -20.93
C GLU A 454 -3.18 -5.19 -20.50
N PRO A 455 -4.40 -5.69 -20.81
CA PRO A 455 -5.64 -5.03 -20.40
C PRO A 455 -5.76 -5.03 -18.88
N ILE A 456 -6.15 -3.89 -18.31
CA ILE A 456 -6.32 -3.74 -16.86
C ILE A 456 -7.68 -3.23 -16.44
N ARG A 457 -8.34 -2.44 -17.29
CA ARG A 457 -9.67 -1.92 -16.99
C ARG A 457 -10.59 -1.93 -18.20
N ILE A 458 -11.87 -2.14 -17.93
CA ILE A 458 -13.00 -2.00 -18.84
C ILE A 458 -13.92 -0.88 -18.31
N ALA A 459 -14.35 0.00 -19.21
CA ALA A 459 -15.54 0.82 -19.04
C ALA A 459 -16.47 0.56 -20.23
N GLN A 460 -17.77 0.72 -20.06
CA GLN A 460 -18.74 0.36 -21.09
C GLN A 460 -19.96 1.26 -21.03
N ASN A 461 -20.57 1.52 -22.19
CA ASN A 461 -21.86 2.18 -22.36
C ASN A 461 -22.77 1.29 -23.24
N GLN A 462 -23.90 1.77 -23.75
CA GLN A 462 -24.82 0.90 -24.51
C GLN A 462 -24.22 0.24 -25.77
N THR A 463 -23.28 0.90 -26.45
CA THR A 463 -22.79 0.46 -27.78
C THR A 463 -21.32 0.05 -27.78
N SER A 464 -20.55 0.56 -26.82
CA SER A 464 -19.10 0.59 -26.87
C SER A 464 -18.46 0.09 -25.58
N ILE A 465 -17.26 -0.45 -25.72
CA ILE A 465 -16.42 -0.90 -24.61
C ILE A 465 -15.04 -0.25 -24.75
N ALA A 466 -14.64 0.48 -23.71
CA ALA A 466 -13.33 1.10 -23.61
C ALA A 466 -12.43 0.22 -22.74
N ILE A 467 -11.19 0.03 -23.17
CA ILE A 467 -10.20 -0.84 -22.53
C ILE A 467 -8.92 -0.04 -22.29
N ILE A 468 -8.43 -0.04 -21.04
CA ILE A 468 -7.14 0.59 -20.68
C ILE A 468 -6.06 -0.47 -20.57
N GLU A 469 -4.90 -0.16 -21.12
CA GLU A 469 -3.67 -0.93 -21.00
C GLU A 469 -2.83 -0.53 -19.78
N ARG A 470 -2.09 -1.48 -19.21
CA ARG A 470 -1.19 -1.26 -18.07
C ARG A 470 -0.03 -0.32 -18.36
N ASN A 471 0.64 -0.48 -19.51
CA ASN A 471 1.99 0.05 -19.70
C ASN A 471 2.03 1.23 -20.68
N SER A 472 1.16 1.23 -21.69
CA SER A 472 1.22 2.20 -22.78
C SER A 472 0.49 3.52 -22.51
N GLN A 473 -0.24 3.65 -21.41
CA GLN A 473 -1.17 4.78 -21.15
C GLN A 473 -2.19 4.98 -22.27
N ARG A 474 -2.64 3.90 -22.89
CA ARG A 474 -3.62 3.93 -23.98
C ARG A 474 -4.97 3.47 -23.49
N ALA A 475 -6.01 4.17 -23.94
CA ALA A 475 -7.39 3.71 -23.86
C ALA A 475 -7.88 3.43 -25.28
N GLN A 476 -8.32 2.20 -25.54
CA GLN A 476 -8.85 1.78 -26.83
C GLN A 476 -10.36 1.57 -26.72
N LEU A 477 -11.12 2.14 -27.66
CA LEU A 477 -12.57 2.05 -27.72
C LEU A 477 -12.98 1.06 -28.81
N PHE A 478 -13.88 0.13 -28.50
CA PHE A 478 -14.37 -0.89 -29.42
C PHE A 478 -15.90 -0.88 -29.48
N ASP A 479 -16.43 -1.17 -30.66
CA ASP A 479 -17.86 -1.41 -30.86
C ASP A 479 -18.20 -2.83 -30.38
N LYS A 480 -19.19 -2.96 -29.49
CA LYS A 480 -19.54 -4.25 -28.88
C LYS A 480 -20.07 -5.27 -29.88
N ARG A 481 -20.74 -4.81 -30.93
CA ARG A 481 -21.41 -5.68 -31.91
C ARG A 481 -20.44 -6.21 -32.95
N THR A 482 -19.64 -5.32 -33.52
CA THR A 482 -18.72 -5.61 -34.63
C THR A 482 -17.34 -6.01 -34.15
N LYS A 483 -17.02 -5.79 -32.86
CA LYS A 483 -15.70 -6.00 -32.25
C LYS A 483 -14.59 -5.14 -32.88
N LYS A 484 -14.94 -4.18 -33.73
CA LYS A 484 -13.97 -3.30 -34.39
C LYS A 484 -13.57 -2.17 -33.46
N LYS A 485 -12.29 -1.80 -33.52
CA LYS A 485 -11.78 -0.59 -32.84
C LYS A 485 -12.43 0.64 -33.48
N ILE A 486 -13.07 1.46 -32.66
CA ILE A 486 -13.68 2.74 -33.04
C ILE A 486 -12.61 3.82 -32.99
N ASP A 487 -11.92 3.92 -31.85
CA ASP A 487 -10.97 5.00 -31.58
C ASP A 487 -9.89 4.55 -30.59
N GLU A 488 -8.84 5.35 -30.47
CA GLU A 488 -7.73 5.15 -29.54
C GLU A 488 -7.22 6.49 -29.02
N VAL A 489 -7.31 6.67 -27.70
CA VAL A 489 -6.71 7.82 -27.03
C VAL A 489 -5.30 7.44 -26.61
N GLU A 490 -4.34 7.98 -27.36
CA GLU A 490 -2.91 7.89 -27.12
C GLU A 490 -2.31 9.31 -27.05
N ASN A 491 -1.16 9.47 -26.37
CA ASN A 491 -0.31 10.68 -26.39
C ASN A 491 -0.82 11.94 -25.67
N LEU A 492 -2.12 12.12 -25.44
CA LEU A 492 -2.65 13.27 -24.68
C LEU A 492 -2.16 13.33 -23.22
N LEU A 493 -1.76 12.19 -22.68
CA LEU A 493 -1.23 12.04 -21.31
C LEU A 493 0.27 12.38 -21.19
N ARG A 494 1.04 12.29 -22.30
CA ARG A 494 2.48 12.58 -22.27
C ARG A 494 2.77 14.08 -22.19
N SER A 495 1.92 14.92 -22.78
CA SER A 495 2.13 16.37 -22.83
C SER A 495 2.00 17.06 -21.47
N LYS A 496 1.25 16.47 -20.52
CA LYS A 496 1.14 16.98 -19.15
C LYS A 496 2.30 16.59 -18.22
N GLY A 497 3.26 15.78 -18.69
CA GLY A 497 4.58 15.52 -18.08
C GLY A 497 4.64 14.90 -16.68
N ILE A 498 3.57 15.00 -15.88
CA ILE A 498 3.53 14.72 -14.45
C ILE A 498 2.46 13.67 -14.13
N PHE A 499 1.41 13.50 -14.95
CA PHE A 499 0.33 12.54 -14.68
C PHE A 499 0.39 11.35 -15.63
N ARG A 500 0.23 10.14 -15.09
CA ARG A 500 0.23 8.89 -15.85
C ARG A 500 -1.02 8.08 -15.52
N LEU A 501 -1.45 7.21 -16.43
CA LEU A 501 -2.27 6.05 -16.08
C LEU A 501 -1.38 5.07 -15.29
N TRP A 502 -0.98 5.46 -14.09
CA TRP A 502 -0.08 4.67 -13.28
C TRP A 502 -0.86 3.62 -12.51
N ASN A 503 -0.21 2.48 -12.31
CA ASN A 503 -0.76 1.33 -11.60
C ASN A 503 0.11 1.14 -10.37
N VAL A 504 0.02 2.09 -9.43
CA VAL A 504 0.76 1.99 -8.17
C VAL A 504 0.15 0.86 -7.37
N LEU A 505 0.69 -0.34 -7.57
CA LEU A 505 0.53 -1.50 -6.70
C LEU A 505 1.24 -1.26 -5.35
N VAL A 506 1.03 -0.11 -4.71
CA VAL A 506 1.32 0.02 -3.29
C VAL A 506 0.13 -0.62 -2.57
N ILE A 507 0.26 -1.93 -2.36
CA ILE A 507 -0.56 -2.74 -1.45
C ILE A 507 -2.07 -2.60 -1.72
N GLY A 508 -2.48 -3.13 -2.87
CA GLY A 508 -3.88 -3.48 -3.15
C GLY A 508 -4.79 -2.28 -3.46
N VAL A 509 -5.37 -2.33 -4.68
CA VAL A 509 -6.65 -1.72 -5.05
C VAL A 509 -6.63 -0.32 -5.71
N VAL A 510 -5.52 0.42 -5.70
CA VAL A 510 -5.41 1.72 -6.43
C VAL A 510 -4.87 1.51 -7.85
N GLY A 511 -5.73 1.01 -8.74
CA GLY A 511 -5.43 1.02 -10.19
C GLY A 511 -6.04 2.25 -10.88
N PRO A 512 -5.71 2.50 -12.15
CA PRO A 512 -6.41 3.50 -12.94
C PRO A 512 -7.90 3.16 -13.00
N ARG A 513 -8.71 4.21 -13.17
CA ARG A 513 -10.17 4.11 -13.29
C ARG A 513 -10.59 4.84 -14.54
N MET A 514 -11.61 4.30 -15.20
CA MET A 514 -12.21 4.91 -16.37
C MET A 514 -13.70 4.68 -16.34
N MET A 515 -14.44 5.70 -16.75
CA MET A 515 -15.87 5.62 -17.02
C MET A 515 -16.13 6.09 -18.45
N LEU A 516 -17.16 5.53 -19.07
CA LEU A 516 -17.58 5.84 -20.43
C LEU A 516 -19.01 6.37 -20.37
N ARG A 517 -19.25 7.55 -20.94
CA ARG A 517 -20.60 8.12 -21.08
C ARG A 517 -21.29 7.56 -22.32
N ASP A 518 -22.58 7.84 -22.46
CA ASP A 518 -23.38 7.36 -23.59
C ASP A 518 -22.93 7.92 -24.96
N ASP A 519 -22.32 9.11 -24.98
CA ASP A 519 -21.77 9.75 -26.18
C ASP A 519 -20.33 9.33 -26.51
N ASN A 520 -19.81 8.31 -25.83
CA ASN A 520 -18.41 7.85 -25.85
C ASN A 520 -17.38 8.84 -25.29
N SER A 521 -17.79 9.94 -24.67
CA SER A 521 -16.87 10.74 -23.85
C SER A 521 -16.40 9.92 -22.65
N MET A 522 -15.18 10.21 -22.18
CA MET A 522 -14.47 9.38 -21.20
C MET A 522 -14.08 10.19 -19.98
N VAL A 523 -14.19 9.59 -18.80
CA VAL A 523 -13.61 10.13 -17.56
C VAL A 523 -12.48 9.22 -17.13
N LEU A 524 -11.27 9.75 -17.08
CA LEU A 524 -10.04 9.02 -16.73
C LEU A 524 -9.51 9.50 -15.40
N LYS A 525 -9.16 8.57 -14.51
CA LYS A 525 -8.36 8.86 -13.32
C LYS A 525 -6.89 8.61 -13.64
N LEU A 526 -6.09 9.66 -13.49
CA LEU A 526 -4.65 9.67 -13.68
C LEU A 526 -3.96 9.86 -12.32
N ASP A 527 -2.82 9.23 -12.13
CA ASP A 527 -2.01 9.33 -10.92
C ASP A 527 -0.80 10.23 -11.18
N GLU A 528 -0.47 11.08 -10.21
CA GLU A 528 0.76 11.88 -10.26
C GLU A 528 2.00 10.97 -10.21
N GLU A 529 2.96 11.25 -11.09
CA GLU A 529 4.25 10.57 -11.14
C GLU A 529 5.10 11.04 -9.97
N LEU A 530 5.18 10.17 -8.97
CA LEU A 530 6.07 10.38 -7.84
C LEU A 530 7.51 10.07 -8.25
N PRO A 531 8.49 10.91 -7.89
CA PRO A 531 9.91 10.58 -8.04
C PRO A 531 10.19 9.21 -7.38
N PRO A 532 11.03 8.35 -7.99
CA PRO A 532 11.25 6.96 -7.56
C PRO A 532 11.71 6.78 -6.10
N ASN A 533 12.11 7.86 -5.42
CA ASN A 533 12.58 7.86 -4.02
C ASN A 533 11.67 8.65 -3.06
N SER A 534 10.52 9.15 -3.51
CA SER A 534 9.58 9.83 -2.63
C SER A 534 8.70 8.81 -1.90
N ARG A 535 8.72 8.84 -0.56
CA ARG A 535 7.72 8.11 0.24
C ARG A 535 6.36 8.72 -0.10
N PRO A 536 5.33 7.96 -0.53
CA PRO A 536 4.11 8.54 -1.08
C PRO A 536 3.32 9.24 0.03
N PRO A 537 3.36 10.59 0.14
CA PRO A 537 2.55 11.29 1.12
C PRO A 537 1.28 11.67 0.36
N SER A 538 0.29 10.78 0.31
CA SER A 538 -0.95 10.93 -0.47
C SER A 538 -0.74 11.25 -1.97
N ILE A 539 -0.95 10.25 -2.83
CA ILE A 539 -0.87 10.44 -4.28
C ILE A 539 -1.95 11.46 -4.70
N ASN A 540 -1.55 12.54 -5.38
CA ASN A 540 -2.50 13.41 -6.08
C ASN A 540 -2.99 12.69 -7.33
N HIS A 541 -4.28 12.79 -7.59
CA HIS A 541 -4.91 12.25 -8.78
C HIS A 541 -5.51 13.37 -9.59
N LEU A 542 -5.35 13.26 -10.90
CA LEU A 542 -6.02 14.11 -11.88
C LEU A 542 -7.12 13.30 -12.53
N ILE A 543 -8.37 13.69 -12.32
CA ILE A 543 -9.52 13.10 -12.97
C ILE A 543 -9.82 14.00 -14.17
N LEU A 544 -9.59 13.47 -15.36
CA LEU A 544 -9.68 14.19 -16.62
C LEU A 544 -10.89 13.69 -17.40
N GLU A 545 -11.75 14.62 -17.80
CA GLU A 545 -12.85 14.34 -18.71
C GLU A 545 -12.44 14.69 -20.14
N LEU A 546 -12.64 13.73 -21.03
CA LEU A 546 -12.39 13.83 -22.46
C LEU A 546 -13.72 13.78 -23.19
N ASP A 547 -13.90 14.61 -24.21
CA ASP A 547 -15.04 14.49 -25.12
C ASP A 547 -14.95 13.23 -26.00
N SER A 548 -15.93 13.05 -26.91
CA SER A 548 -15.97 11.92 -27.83
C SER A 548 -14.86 11.90 -28.88
N GLN A 549 -14.08 12.98 -29.00
CA GLN A 549 -12.89 13.08 -29.85
C GLN A 549 -11.60 12.91 -29.05
N GLY A 550 -11.71 12.60 -27.75
CA GLY A 550 -10.58 12.45 -26.84
C GLY A 550 -9.99 13.77 -26.36
N LEU A 551 -10.59 14.94 -26.63
CA LEU A 551 -10.06 16.23 -26.20
C LEU A 551 -10.48 16.55 -24.75
N PRO A 552 -9.59 17.12 -23.93
CA PRO A 552 -9.87 17.40 -22.54
C PRO A 552 -10.85 18.57 -22.39
N VAL A 553 -11.98 18.32 -21.72
CA VAL A 553 -13.05 19.32 -21.51
C VAL A 553 -13.10 19.81 -20.06
N SER A 554 -12.87 18.92 -19.09
CA SER A 554 -12.89 19.29 -17.68
C SER A 554 -11.90 18.46 -16.85
N GLN A 555 -11.58 18.96 -15.65
CA GLN A 555 -10.71 18.26 -14.72
C GLN A 555 -11.07 18.44 -13.24
N ILE A 556 -10.67 17.47 -12.42
CA ILE A 556 -10.71 17.51 -10.96
C ILE A 556 -9.35 17.05 -10.45
N GLU A 557 -8.73 17.83 -9.57
CA GLU A 557 -7.52 17.42 -8.86
C GLU A 557 -7.89 16.99 -7.44
N ARG A 558 -7.53 15.76 -7.06
CA ARG A 558 -7.87 15.25 -5.74
C ARG A 558 -6.90 14.19 -5.22
N ILE A 559 -6.68 14.20 -3.91
CA ILE A 559 -5.76 13.28 -3.25
C ILE A 559 -6.45 11.99 -2.84
N SER A 560 -5.72 10.88 -2.87
CA SER A 560 -6.15 9.61 -2.28
C SER A 560 -7.52 9.13 -2.79
N VAL A 561 -7.69 9.09 -4.11
CA VAL A 561 -8.91 8.65 -4.81
C VAL A 561 -8.81 7.16 -5.14
N TYR A 562 -9.78 6.37 -4.69
CA TYR A 562 -9.82 4.92 -4.84
C TYR A 562 -10.99 4.46 -5.72
N GLY A 563 -12.16 5.05 -5.51
CA GLY A 563 -13.39 4.81 -6.26
C GLY A 563 -13.69 5.93 -7.25
N LEU A 564 -14.29 5.57 -8.38
CA LEU A 564 -14.80 6.49 -9.41
C LEU A 564 -16.04 5.86 -10.03
N VAL A 565 -17.14 6.61 -10.12
CA VAL A 565 -18.34 6.21 -10.87
C VAL A 565 -19.06 7.43 -11.42
N LEU A 566 -19.79 7.26 -12.53
CA LEU A 566 -20.72 8.28 -13.04
C LEU A 566 -22.07 8.14 -12.36
N GLY A 567 -22.54 9.25 -11.80
CA GLY A 567 -23.89 9.41 -11.26
C GLY A 567 -24.99 9.32 -12.31
N PRO A 568 -26.26 9.18 -11.88
CA PRO A 568 -27.40 9.15 -12.80
C PRO A 568 -27.55 10.39 -13.68
N ASN A 569 -27.11 11.56 -13.20
CA ASN A 569 -27.09 12.81 -13.95
C ASN A 569 -25.73 13.09 -14.58
N GLN A 570 -24.90 12.05 -14.70
CA GLN A 570 -23.55 12.11 -15.23
C GLN A 570 -22.61 13.03 -14.42
N GLU A 571 -22.93 13.28 -13.15
CA GLU A 571 -22.02 13.82 -12.16
C GLU A 571 -20.88 12.81 -11.88
N ILE A 572 -19.72 13.32 -11.47
CA ILE A 572 -18.58 12.47 -11.14
C ILE A 572 -18.56 12.24 -9.63
N LEU A 573 -18.70 10.97 -9.23
CA LEU A 573 -18.61 10.57 -7.83
C LEU A 573 -17.24 9.94 -7.57
N LEU A 574 -16.52 10.51 -6.59
CA LEU A 574 -15.19 10.06 -6.18
C LEU A 574 -15.26 9.41 -4.80
N GLY A 575 -14.64 8.24 -4.68
CA GLY A 575 -14.43 7.58 -3.40
C GLY A 575 -13.02 7.87 -2.92
N CYS A 576 -12.87 8.63 -1.83
CA CYS A 576 -11.59 9.09 -1.34
C CYS A 576 -11.30 8.56 0.08
N LYS A 577 -10.02 8.50 0.44
CA LYS A 577 -9.60 8.19 1.80
C LYS A 577 -9.51 9.47 2.63
N LYS A 578 -10.18 9.49 3.79
CA LYS A 578 -10.11 10.58 4.77
C LYS A 578 -8.96 10.36 5.75
N HIS A 579 -8.97 9.19 6.40
CA HIS A 579 -7.96 8.73 7.36
C HIS A 579 -7.70 7.21 7.17
N GLN A 580 -6.92 6.58 8.05
CA GLN A 580 -6.48 5.18 7.85
C GLN A 580 -7.64 4.20 7.58
N GLN A 581 -8.77 4.34 8.26
CA GLN A 581 -9.93 3.44 8.13
C GLN A 581 -11.17 4.10 7.53
N ASN A 582 -11.29 5.44 7.62
CA ASN A 582 -12.51 6.13 7.18
C ASN A 582 -12.38 6.68 5.76
N GLY A 583 -13.47 6.58 5.00
CA GLY A 583 -13.59 7.11 3.67
C GLY A 583 -14.50 8.33 3.58
N LEU A 584 -14.50 8.95 2.40
CA LEU A 584 -15.46 9.98 2.03
C LEU A 584 -15.86 9.80 0.57
N ILE A 585 -17.08 10.20 0.23
CA ILE A 585 -17.58 10.25 -1.14
C ILE A 585 -17.81 11.71 -1.49
N GLU A 586 -17.20 12.18 -2.58
CA GLU A 586 -17.35 13.55 -3.09
C GLU A 586 -18.08 13.53 -4.43
N CYS A 587 -18.96 14.51 -4.64
CA CYS A 587 -19.69 14.69 -5.90
C CYS A 587 -19.26 15.97 -6.60
N TYR A 588 -19.05 15.87 -7.91
CA TYR A 588 -18.63 16.97 -8.78
C TYR A 588 -19.57 17.10 -9.97
N ILE A 589 -20.01 18.34 -10.23
CA ILE A 589 -20.87 18.72 -11.36
C ILE A 589 -20.18 19.81 -12.17
#